data_AF-A0A966WT70-F1
#
_entry.id   AF-A0A966WT70-F1
#
_cell.length_a   1.000
_cell.length_b   1.000
_cell.length_c   1.000
_cell.angle_alpha   90.00
_cell.angle_beta   90.00
_cell.angle_gamma   90.00
#
_symmetry.space_group_name_H-M   'P 1'
#
loop_
_entity.id
_entity.type
_entity.pdbx_description
1 polymer ?
#
loop_
_entity_poly.entity_id
_entity_poly.type
_entity_poly.pdbx_seq_one_letter_code
_entity_poly.pdbx_strand_id
1 'polypeptide(L)'
;MARVALGRAGNAQPTAAHLAFQAAHAQARDAVWSEAALIGDVTVRSQARDRREYLLRPDLGRKLAEGTVLPVALGALVFVVADGLCATGVAAQAPAVIAAARPLLGLP
;
A
#
# COMPACT_ATOMS: atom_id res chain seq x y z
N MET A 1 -16.11 1.63 -0.50
CA MET A 1 -17.48 1.10 -0.69
C MET A 1 -18.49 2.17 -0.31
N ALA A 2 -19.55 2.32 -1.10
CA ALA A 2 -20.68 3.18 -0.74
C ALA A 2 -21.60 2.44 0.24
N ARG A 3 -22.04 3.13 1.31
CA ARG A 3 -22.97 2.58 2.32
C ARG A 3 -24.37 3.14 2.09
N VAL A 4 -25.08 2.56 1.13
CA VAL A 4 -26.43 2.98 0.71
C VAL A 4 -27.51 2.10 1.36
N ALA A 5 -28.76 2.59 1.35
CA ALA A 5 -29.94 1.85 1.81
C ALA A 5 -29.84 1.27 3.25
N LEU A 6 -29.14 1.98 4.15
CA LEU A 6 -28.92 1.53 5.53
C LEU A 6 -30.16 1.63 6.46
N GLY A 7 -31.22 2.29 6.01
CA GLY A 7 -32.35 2.68 6.87
C GLY A 7 -32.01 3.87 7.80
N ARG A 8 -32.89 4.16 8.77
CA ARG A 8 -32.74 5.25 9.74
C ARG A 8 -33.41 4.95 11.07
N ALA A 9 -32.88 5.52 12.14
CA ALA A 9 -33.52 5.61 13.45
C ALA A 9 -33.80 7.10 13.73
N GLY A 10 -35.02 7.56 13.42
CA GLY A 10 -35.34 8.99 13.42
C GLY A 10 -34.52 9.76 12.40
N ASN A 11 -33.71 10.72 12.87
CA ASN A 11 -32.76 11.50 12.07
C ASN A 11 -31.32 10.95 12.13
N ALA A 12 -31.11 9.78 12.75
CA ALA A 12 -29.81 9.15 12.94
C ALA A 12 -29.67 7.83 12.16
N GLN A 13 -28.44 7.31 12.08
CA GLN A 13 -28.20 5.97 11.55
C GLN A 13 -28.68 4.90 12.53
N PRO A 14 -29.15 3.73 12.05
CA PRO A 14 -29.41 2.59 12.92
C PRO A 14 -28.13 2.16 13.65
N THR A 15 -28.26 1.72 14.90
CA THR A 15 -27.13 1.32 15.75
C THR A 15 -26.20 0.31 15.08
N ALA A 16 -26.77 -0.70 14.40
CA ALA A 16 -25.98 -1.71 13.69
C ALA A 16 -25.10 -1.10 12.58
N ALA A 17 -25.64 -0.14 11.81
CA ALA A 17 -24.89 0.55 10.76
C ALA A 17 -23.76 1.40 11.36
N HIS A 18 -24.02 2.06 12.49
CA HIS A 18 -23.00 2.81 13.22
C HIS A 18 -21.87 1.90 13.73
N LEU A 19 -22.19 0.78 14.37
CA LEU A 19 -21.19 -0.18 14.85
C LEU A 19 -20.36 -0.77 13.69
N ALA A 20 -21.00 -1.12 12.57
CA ALA A 20 -20.31 -1.60 11.39
C ALA A 20 -19.40 -0.53 10.75
N PHE A 21 -19.71 0.76 10.91
CA PHE A 21 -18.83 1.85 10.51
C PHE A 21 -17.61 1.95 11.45
N GLN A 22 -17.83 1.93 12.77
CA GLN A 22 -16.74 2.00 13.75
C GLN A 22 -15.77 0.82 13.61
N ALA A 23 -16.28 -0.39 13.41
CA ALA A 23 -15.46 -1.57 13.17
C ALA A 23 -14.59 -1.42 11.91
N ALA A 24 -15.18 -0.96 10.81
CA ALA A 24 -14.44 -0.71 9.58
C ALA A 24 -13.41 0.43 9.73
N HIS A 25 -13.72 1.46 10.52
CA HIS A 25 -12.78 2.54 10.81
C HIS A 25 -11.58 2.05 11.62
N ALA A 26 -11.80 1.20 12.64
CA ALA A 26 -10.73 0.59 13.41
C ALA A 26 -9.80 -0.24 12.51
N GLN A 27 -10.37 -1.12 11.68
CA GLN A 27 -9.60 -1.91 10.71
C GLN A 27 -8.80 -1.03 9.73
N ALA A 28 -9.39 0.07 9.26
CA ALA A 28 -8.71 1.00 8.36
C ALA A 28 -7.52 1.69 9.06
N ARG A 29 -7.64 2.03 10.35
CA ARG A 29 -6.53 2.60 11.12
C ARG A 29 -5.40 1.60 11.30
N ASP A 30 -5.73 0.34 11.61
CA ASP A 30 -4.72 -0.71 11.75
C ASP A 30 -3.97 -0.97 10.44
N ALA A 31 -4.69 -0.93 9.31
CA ALA A 31 -4.09 -1.08 7.98
C ALA A 31 -3.04 0.00 7.68
N VAL A 32 -3.20 1.24 8.16
CA VAL A 32 -2.21 2.32 7.98
C VAL A 32 -0.87 1.97 8.63
N TRP A 33 -0.88 1.21 9.73
CA TRP A 33 0.32 0.79 10.46
C TRP A 33 0.88 -0.55 9.97
N SER A 34 0.19 -1.24 9.08
CA SER A 34 0.68 -2.50 8.52
C SER A 34 1.91 -2.29 7.63
N GLU A 35 2.79 -3.28 7.64
CA GLU A 35 3.97 -3.38 6.79
C GLU A 35 3.85 -4.66 5.94
N ALA A 36 4.44 -4.65 4.74
CA ALA A 36 4.44 -5.81 3.85
C ALA A 36 5.86 -6.35 3.67
N ALA A 37 6.00 -7.67 3.79
CA ALA A 37 7.17 -8.38 3.31
C ALA A 37 7.08 -8.53 1.79
N LEU A 38 7.50 -7.50 1.06
CA LEU A 38 7.59 -7.53 -0.39
C LEU A 38 8.83 -8.33 -0.81
N ILE A 39 8.65 -9.21 -1.81
CA ILE A 39 9.71 -10.05 -2.36
C ILE A 39 9.92 -9.64 -3.81
N GLY A 40 11.17 -9.43 -4.19
CA GLY A 40 11.62 -9.15 -5.54
C GLY A 40 13.11 -9.41 -5.66
N ASP A 41 13.66 -9.27 -6.87
CA ASP A 41 15.08 -9.53 -7.13
C ASP A 41 16.01 -8.59 -6.34
N VAL A 42 15.54 -7.37 -6.07
CA VAL A 42 16.24 -6.36 -5.28
C VAL A 42 15.28 -5.71 -4.30
N THR A 43 15.62 -5.77 -3.02
CA THR A 43 14.88 -5.09 -1.95
C THR A 43 15.72 -3.93 -1.40
N VAL A 44 15.14 -2.74 -1.40
CA VAL A 44 15.75 -1.52 -0.85
C VAL A 44 14.79 -0.84 0.11
N ARG A 45 15.29 0.14 0.87
CA ARG A 45 14.50 0.96 1.79
C ARG A 45 14.60 2.44 1.42
N SER A 46 13.58 3.20 1.79
CA SER A 46 13.67 4.66 1.76
C SER A 46 14.54 5.18 2.91
N GLN A 47 14.76 6.50 2.98
CA GLN A 47 15.43 7.13 4.12
C GLN A 47 14.57 7.14 5.39
N ALA A 48 13.25 6.88 5.28
CA ALA A 48 12.41 6.71 6.45
C ALA A 48 12.76 5.38 7.15
N ARG A 49 13.17 5.46 8.42
CA ARG A 49 13.70 4.33 9.18
C ARG A 49 12.62 3.39 9.68
N ASP A 50 11.42 3.93 9.89
CA ASP A 50 10.26 3.20 10.37
C ASP A 50 8.95 3.76 9.79
N ARG A 51 7.85 3.05 10.08
CA ARG A 51 6.51 3.41 9.61
C ARG A 51 6.06 4.79 10.09
N ARG A 52 6.41 5.16 11.32
CA ARG A 52 6.00 6.45 11.91
C ARG A 52 6.71 7.61 11.20
N GLU A 53 8.01 7.48 10.98
CA GLU A 53 8.79 8.47 10.23
C GLU A 53 8.29 8.56 8.78
N TYR A 54 7.98 7.44 8.14
CA TYR A 54 7.41 7.44 6.79
C TYR A 54 6.10 8.24 6.69
N LEU A 55 5.20 8.09 7.68
CA LEU A 55 3.92 8.82 7.73
C LEU A 55 4.08 10.32 8.00
N LEU A 56 5.12 10.71 8.76
CA LEU A 56 5.34 12.11 9.17
C LEU A 56 6.31 12.86 8.26
N ARG A 57 7.15 12.15 7.49
CA ARG A 57 8.24 12.71 6.66
C ARG A 57 8.17 12.17 5.23
N PRO A 58 7.20 12.65 4.43
CA PRO A 58 7.06 12.23 3.03
C PRO A 58 8.30 12.57 2.18
N ASP A 59 9.10 13.53 2.60
CA ASP A 59 10.37 13.87 1.96
C ASP A 59 11.42 12.75 2.09
N LEU A 60 11.45 12.05 3.23
CA LEU A 60 12.35 10.91 3.44
C LEU A 60 11.85 9.66 2.72
N GLY A 61 10.54 9.45 2.67
CA GLY A 61 9.91 8.33 1.94
C GLY A 61 10.12 8.37 0.42
N ARG A 62 10.47 9.54 -0.14
CA ARG A 62 10.76 9.74 -1.57
C ARG A 62 12.24 9.59 -1.94
N LYS A 63 13.11 9.33 -0.96
CA LYS A 63 14.55 9.16 -1.16
C LYS A 63 14.96 7.76 -0.76
N LEU A 64 15.86 7.14 -1.52
CA LEU A 64 16.46 5.87 -1.12
C LEU A 64 17.39 6.07 0.08
N ALA A 65 17.49 5.06 0.93
CA ALA A 65 18.44 5.04 2.04
C ALA A 65 19.86 5.37 1.54
N GLU A 66 20.61 6.12 2.34
CA GLU A 66 21.97 6.50 1.97
C GLU A 66 22.85 5.25 1.74
N GLY A 67 23.70 5.31 0.71
CA GLY A 67 24.53 4.17 0.32
C GLY A 67 23.81 3.04 -0.43
N THR A 68 22.52 3.19 -0.74
CA THR A 68 21.80 2.21 -1.57
C THR A 68 22.44 2.13 -2.97
N VAL A 69 22.87 0.93 -3.37
CA VAL A 69 23.38 0.64 -4.71
C VAL A 69 22.34 -0.19 -5.44
N LEU A 70 21.96 0.27 -6.64
CA LEU A 70 21.04 -0.45 -7.52
C LEU A 70 21.80 -1.03 -8.72
N PRO A 71 21.40 -2.21 -9.22
CA PRO A 71 21.95 -2.71 -10.48
C PRO A 71 21.60 -1.74 -11.61
N VAL A 72 22.59 -1.46 -12.45
CA VAL A 72 22.42 -0.59 -13.61
C VAL A 72 22.28 -1.45 -14.85
N ALA A 73 21.13 -1.34 -15.52
CA ALA A 73 20.87 -1.97 -16.81
C ALA A 73 20.27 -0.92 -17.75
N LEU A 74 21.08 -0.47 -18.71
CA LEU A 74 20.67 0.56 -19.67
C LEU A 74 19.56 0.02 -20.57
N GLY A 75 18.47 0.78 -20.71
CA GLY A 75 17.31 0.39 -21.50
C GLY A 75 16.41 -0.68 -20.87
N ALA A 76 16.66 -1.07 -19.61
CA ALA A 76 15.81 -2.01 -18.90
C ALA A 76 14.50 -1.36 -18.42
N LEU A 77 13.41 -2.12 -18.48
CA LEU A 77 12.16 -1.81 -17.79
C LEU A 77 12.18 -2.46 -16.41
N VAL A 78 11.80 -1.71 -15.38
CA VAL A 78 11.75 -2.21 -13.99
C VAL A 78 10.37 -1.99 -13.38
N PHE A 79 9.92 -2.96 -12.59
CA PHE A 79 8.77 -2.80 -11.70
C PHE A 79 9.28 -2.40 -10.32
N VAL A 80 8.82 -1.25 -9.83
CA VAL A 80 9.09 -0.82 -8.45
C VAL A 80 7.83 -1.08 -7.63
N VAL A 81 7.95 -1.97 -6.64
CA VAL A 81 6.86 -2.30 -5.71
C VAL A 81 7.24 -1.77 -4.34
N ALA A 82 6.38 -0.92 -3.78
CA ALA A 82 6.55 -0.35 -2.45
C ALA A 82 5.25 -0.50 -1.67
N ASP A 83 5.35 -0.78 -0.38
CA ASP A 83 4.22 -0.96 0.55
C ASP A 83 3.32 0.30 0.63
N GLY A 84 3.93 1.48 0.62
CA GLY A 84 3.22 2.76 0.60
C GLY A 84 2.25 2.91 1.76
N LEU A 85 1.09 3.54 1.54
CA LEU A 85 0.07 3.73 2.58
C LEU A 85 -0.86 2.53 2.78
N CYS A 86 -0.76 1.48 1.94
CA CYS A 86 -1.62 0.31 1.99
C CYS A 86 -0.81 -0.96 1.68
N ALA A 87 -0.06 -1.42 2.67
CA ALA A 87 0.86 -2.56 2.53
C ALA A 87 0.13 -3.85 2.10
N THR A 88 -1.03 -4.13 2.70
CA THR A 88 -1.86 -5.29 2.36
C THR A 88 -2.40 -5.24 0.93
N GLY A 89 -2.82 -4.07 0.46
CA GLY A 89 -3.29 -3.88 -0.92
C GLY A 89 -2.19 -4.15 -1.93
N VAL A 90 -0.98 -3.64 -1.68
CA VAL A 90 0.18 -3.88 -2.54
C VAL A 90 0.56 -5.37 -2.54
N ALA A 91 0.67 -5.99 -1.36
CA ALA A 91 1.02 -7.40 -1.25
C ALA A 91 0.01 -8.31 -1.98
N ALA A 92 -1.28 -7.98 -1.93
CA ALA A 92 -2.33 -8.76 -2.58
C ALA A 92 -2.38 -8.56 -4.11
N GLN A 93 -2.09 -7.36 -4.61
CA GLN A 93 -2.37 -7.00 -6.00
C GLN A 93 -1.11 -6.96 -6.89
N ALA A 94 0.05 -6.60 -6.35
CA ALA A 94 1.27 -6.43 -7.14
C ALA A 94 1.64 -7.70 -7.95
N PRO A 95 1.59 -8.94 -7.40
CA PRO A 95 1.91 -10.13 -8.17
C PRO A 95 1.00 -10.33 -9.39
N ALA A 96 -0.31 -10.15 -9.21
CA ALA A 96 -1.28 -10.32 -10.28
C ALA A 96 -1.12 -9.25 -11.38
N VAL A 97 -0.89 -7.99 -10.98
CA VAL A 97 -0.66 -6.89 -11.91
C VAL A 97 0.62 -7.10 -12.72
N ILE A 98 1.72 -7.47 -12.07
CA ILE A 98 3.00 -7.72 -12.75
C ILE A 98 2.87 -8.91 -13.72
N ALA A 99 2.24 -10.00 -13.29
CA ALA A 99 2.02 -11.17 -14.14
C ALA A 99 1.19 -10.82 -15.39
N ALA A 100 0.17 -9.97 -15.25
CA ALA A 100 -0.64 -9.51 -16.39
C ALA A 100 0.11 -8.50 -17.28
N ALA A 101 0.98 -7.67 -16.73
CA ALA A 101 1.69 -6.61 -17.45
C ALA A 101 2.89 -7.14 -18.26
N ARG A 102 3.63 -8.13 -17.74
CA ARG A 102 4.84 -8.69 -18.39
C ARG A 102 4.66 -9.03 -19.88
N PRO A 103 3.65 -9.81 -20.30
CA PRO A 103 3.50 -10.16 -21.72
C PRO A 103 3.17 -8.94 -22.61
N LEU A 104 2.46 -7.94 -22.07
CA LEU A 104 2.11 -6.72 -22.82
C LEU A 104 3.32 -5.81 -23.06
N LEU A 105 4.36 -5.94 -22.22
CA LEU A 105 5.59 -5.17 -22.31
C LEU A 105 6.71 -5.93 -23.03
N GLY A 106 6.42 -7.11 -23.60
CA GLY A 106 7.42 -7.96 -24.25
C GLY A 106 8.46 -8.52 -23.29
N LEU A 107 8.16 -8.55 -21.99
CA LEU A 107 9.01 -9.18 -20.99
C LEU A 107 8.69 -10.68 -20.95
N PRO A 108 9.71 -11.53 -20.69
CA PRO A 108 9.49 -12.95 -20.47
C PRO A 108 8.58 -13.19 -19.27
#